data_AF-A0A8K0XQ41-F1
#
_entry.id   AF-A0A8K0XQ41-F1
#
_cell.length_a   1.000
_cell.length_b   1.000
_cell.length_c   1.000
_cell.angle_alpha   90.00
_cell.angle_beta   90.00
_cell.angle_gamma   90.00
#
_symmetry.space_group_name_H-M   'P 1'
#
loop_
_entity.id
_entity.type
_entity.pdbx_description
1 polymer ?
#
loop_
_entity_poly.entity_id
_entity_poly.type
_entity_poly.pdbx_seq_one_letter_code
_entity_poly.pdbx_strand_id
1 'polypeptide(L)'
;MKMHYYLRSWKLDVTKSSKFLHTTIRQIINHSHTSMVSKAKSSTAKNALARFDVPKAHVLWLGTHAFQTVFSRKSHVYSQVLKTLAFDLSLPRYRQFKRRFRKVTNAGLDMFTLLTF
;
A
#
# COMPACT_ATOMS: atom_id res chain seq x y z
N MET A 1 -4.07 -5.68 -7.88
CA MET A 1 -4.41 -6.00 -9.29
C MET A 1 -4.79 -4.77 -10.12
N LYS A 2 -5.73 -3.89 -9.69
CA LYS A 2 -6.21 -2.75 -10.51
C LYS A 2 -5.10 -1.86 -11.10
N MET A 3 -4.11 -1.45 -10.31
CA MET A 3 -2.99 -0.65 -10.83
C MET A 3 -2.21 -1.39 -11.93
N HIS A 4 -1.87 -2.67 -11.73
CA HIS A 4 -1.21 -3.47 -12.77
C HIS A 4 -2.06 -3.54 -14.06
N TYR A 5 -3.37 -3.72 -13.91
CA TYR A 5 -4.30 -3.74 -15.04
C TYR A 5 -4.31 -2.40 -15.81
N TYR A 6 -4.37 -1.27 -15.11
CA TYR A 6 -4.32 0.05 -15.75
C TYR A 6 -3.00 0.29 -16.47
N LEU A 7 -1.87 -0.03 -15.84
CA LEU A 7 -0.55 0.13 -16.45
C LEU A 7 -0.42 -0.70 -17.74
N ARG A 8 -0.94 -1.93 -17.73
CA ARG A 8 -0.97 -2.79 -18.92
C ARG A 8 -1.90 -2.23 -20.00
N SER A 9 -3.09 -1.78 -19.61
CA SER A 9 -4.10 -1.25 -20.55
C SER A 9 -3.63 0.03 -21.24
N TRP A 10 -2.87 0.86 -20.53
CA TRP A 10 -2.28 2.09 -21.06
C TRP A 10 -0.97 1.87 -21.83
N LYS A 11 -0.50 0.62 -21.92
CA LYS A 11 0.78 0.25 -22.55
C LYS A 11 1.96 1.06 -21.98
N LEU A 12 1.92 1.40 -20.70
CA LEU A 12 2.97 2.18 -20.06
C LEU A 12 4.24 1.33 -19.90
N ASP A 13 5.38 1.86 -20.33
CA ASP A 13 6.68 1.26 -20.04
C ASP A 13 7.02 1.44 -18.55
N VAL A 14 6.72 0.40 -17.77
CA VAL A 14 6.96 0.35 -16.32
C VAL A 14 8.43 0.54 -15.97
N THR A 15 9.34 0.08 -16.83
CA THR A 15 10.78 0.14 -16.57
C THR A 15 11.27 1.59 -16.62
N LYS A 16 10.78 2.38 -17.57
CA LYS A 16 11.11 3.81 -17.71
C LYS A 16 10.32 4.70 -16.74
N SER A 17 9.18 4.23 -16.25
CA SER A 17 8.23 5.02 -15.45
C SER A 17 8.34 4.78 -13.95
N SER A 18 9.39 4.11 -13.46
CA SER A 18 9.51 3.68 -12.07
C SER A 18 9.34 4.81 -11.03
N LYS A 19 9.92 6.00 -11.28
CA LYS A 19 9.76 7.19 -10.43
C LYS A 19 8.33 7.70 -10.40
N PHE A 20 7.66 7.73 -11.55
CA PHE A 20 6.25 8.09 -11.65
C PHE A 20 5.40 7.12 -10.83
N LEU A 21 5.59 5.82 -11.02
CA LEU A 21 4.85 4.78 -10.29
C LEU A 21 5.03 4.88 -8.79
N HIS A 22 6.27 5.08 -8.32
CA HIS A 22 6.55 5.28 -6.90
C HIS A 22 5.82 6.50 -6.33
N THR A 23 5.83 7.62 -7.07
CA THR A 23 5.12 8.84 -6.68
C THR A 23 3.61 8.61 -6.61
N THR A 24 3.04 7.96 -7.62
CA THR A 24 1.61 7.62 -7.68
C THR A 24 1.19 6.70 -6.54
N ILE A 25 1.98 5.66 -6.23
CA ILE A 25 1.72 4.76 -5.09
C ILE A 25 1.65 5.58 -3.79
N ARG A 26 2.62 6.47 -3.58
CA ARG A 26 2.66 7.32 -2.39
C ARG A 26 1.46 8.27 -2.31
N GLN A 27 1.04 8.84 -3.43
CA GLN A 27 -0.16 9.67 -3.51
C GLN A 27 -1.42 8.86 -3.19
N ILE A 28 -1.58 7.66 -3.73
CA ILE A 28 -2.71 6.76 -3.46
C ILE A 28 -2.82 6.45 -1.96
N ILE A 29 -1.69 6.11 -1.32
CA ILE A 29 -1.69 5.76 0.11
C ILE A 29 -2.02 7.01 0.97
N ASN A 30 -1.45 8.16 0.64
CA ASN A 30 -1.77 9.42 1.32
C ASN A 30 -3.25 9.79 1.16
N HIS A 31 -3.78 9.69 -0.06
CA HIS A 31 -5.18 9.95 -0.35
C HIS A 31 -6.10 9.01 0.41
N SER A 32 -5.71 7.74 0.54
CA SER A 32 -6.45 6.74 1.34
C SER A 32 -6.52 7.17 2.81
N HIS A 33 -5.40 7.56 3.41
CA HIS A 33 -5.39 8.08 4.78
C HIS A 33 -6.26 9.33 4.94
N THR A 34 -6.14 10.30 4.03
CA THR A 34 -6.96 11.53 4.06
C THR A 34 -8.45 11.19 3.96
N SER A 35 -8.82 10.23 3.11
CA SER A 35 -10.19 9.77 2.97
C SER A 35 -10.70 9.08 4.23
N MET A 36 -9.86 8.27 4.89
CA MET A 36 -10.18 7.66 6.20
C MET A 36 -10.45 8.72 7.26
N VAL A 37 -9.58 9.74 7.35
CA VAL A 37 -9.75 10.86 8.30
C VAL A 37 -11.01 11.67 7.99
N SER A 38 -11.26 11.97 6.72
CA SER A 38 -12.47 12.70 6.30
C SER A 38 -13.74 11.92 6.68
N LYS A 39 -13.77 10.61 6.41
CA LYS A 39 -14.89 9.75 6.77
C LYS A 39 -15.10 9.65 8.27
N ALA A 40 -14.02 9.58 9.06
CA ALA A 40 -14.10 9.60 10.52
C ALA A 40 -14.65 10.91 11.09
N LYS A 41 -14.48 12.03 10.37
CA LYS A 41 -15.01 13.35 10.76
C LYS A 41 -16.44 13.61 10.29
N SER A 42 -17.04 12.70 9.52
CA SER A 42 -18.40 12.84 9.01
C SER A 42 -19.43 12.93 10.15
N SER A 43 -20.55 13.61 9.90
CA SER A 43 -21.66 13.71 10.87
C SER A 43 -22.15 12.33 11.31
N THR A 44 -22.28 11.39 10.37
CA THR A 44 -22.65 9.99 10.66
C THR A 44 -21.67 9.32 11.63
N ALA A 45 -20.36 9.48 11.44
CA ALA A 45 -19.35 8.90 12.32
C ALA A 45 -19.36 9.54 13.72
N LYS A 46 -19.57 10.86 13.79
CA LYS A 46 -19.72 11.58 15.06
C LYS A 46 -20.96 11.12 15.83
N ASN A 47 -22.08 10.97 15.15
CA ASN A 47 -23.33 10.49 15.73
C ASN A 47 -23.20 9.05 16.25
N ALA A 48 -22.34 8.24 15.63
CA ALA A 48 -22.03 6.87 16.06
C ALA A 48 -20.91 6.79 17.12
N LEU A 49 -20.42 7.92 17.64
CA LEU A 49 -19.29 7.99 18.59
C LEU A 49 -18.03 7.22 18.12
N ALA A 50 -17.84 7.11 16.80
CA ALA A 50 -16.75 6.35 16.22
C ALA A 50 -15.42 7.04 16.50
N ARG A 51 -14.45 6.31 17.08
CA ARG A 51 -13.08 6.79 17.30
C ARG A 51 -12.19 6.35 16.16
N PHE A 52 -11.42 7.29 15.61
CA PHE A 52 -10.41 7.03 14.60
C PHE A 52 -9.04 7.45 15.13
N ASP A 53 -8.25 6.46 15.55
CA ASP A 53 -6.88 6.64 16.01
C ASP A 53 -5.94 5.76 15.18
N VAL A 54 -5.89 6.04 13.87
CA VAL A 54 -4.98 5.35 12.95
C VAL A 54 -3.88 6.32 12.52
N PRO A 55 -2.65 6.18 13.06
CA PRO A 55 -1.52 6.99 12.65
C PRO A 55 -1.22 6.87 11.16
N LYS A 56 -0.97 8.00 10.51
CA LYS A 56 -0.56 8.08 9.09
C LYS A 56 0.62 7.17 8.77
N ALA A 57 1.59 7.07 9.68
CA ALA A 57 2.78 6.23 9.51
C ALA A 57 2.43 4.74 9.36
N HIS A 58 1.39 4.25 10.05
CA HIS A 58 0.91 2.88 9.92
C HIS A 58 0.29 2.65 8.54
N VAL A 59 -0.54 3.58 8.07
CA VAL A 59 -1.18 3.49 6.74
C VAL A 59 -0.13 3.54 5.63
N LEU A 60 0.87 4.42 5.76
CA LEU A 60 2.00 4.48 4.82
C LEU A 60 2.74 3.15 4.75
N TRP A 61 3.11 2.58 5.89
CA TRP A 61 3.84 1.32 5.91
C TRP A 61 3.03 0.15 5.36
N LEU A 62 1.78 -0.01 5.81
CA LEU A 62 0.88 -1.08 5.33
C LEU A 62 0.60 -0.96 3.84
N GLY A 63 0.36 0.27 3.35
CA GLY A 63 0.14 0.55 1.94
C GLY A 63 1.37 0.18 1.11
N THR A 64 2.56 0.65 1.49
CA THR A 64 3.81 0.32 0.80
C THR A 64 4.06 -1.19 0.81
N HIS A 65 3.83 -1.87 1.93
CA HIS A 65 3.96 -3.32 2.04
C HIS A 65 2.99 -4.05 1.10
N ALA A 66 1.73 -3.61 1.02
CA ALA A 66 0.74 -4.19 0.13
C ALA A 66 1.13 -4.06 -1.35
N PHE A 67 1.60 -2.87 -1.77
CA PHE A 67 2.08 -2.67 -3.15
C PHE A 67 3.32 -3.51 -3.45
N GLN A 68 4.29 -3.57 -2.53
CA GLN A 68 5.48 -4.40 -2.68
C GLN A 68 5.12 -5.89 -2.80
N THR A 69 4.17 -6.36 -1.99
CA THR A 69 3.69 -7.76 -2.00
C THR A 69 2.97 -8.11 -3.30
N VAL A 70 2.11 -7.22 -3.82
CA VAL A 70 1.37 -7.47 -5.05
C VAL A 70 2.30 -7.42 -6.27
N PHE A 71 3.23 -6.47 -6.32
CA PHE A 71 4.17 -6.34 -7.44
C PHE A 71 5.27 -7.37 -7.43
N SER A 72 5.64 -7.95 -6.28
CA SER A 72 6.66 -9.00 -6.21
C SER A 72 6.25 -10.26 -6.99
N ARG A 73 4.95 -10.53 -7.13
CA ARG A 73 4.42 -11.60 -8.00
C ARG A 73 4.74 -11.42 -9.49
N LYS A 74 5.12 -10.21 -9.91
CA LYS A 74 5.54 -9.87 -11.28
C LYS A 74 6.87 -9.14 -11.24
N SER A 75 7.81 -9.69 -10.48
CA SER A 75 9.13 -9.10 -10.18
C SER A 75 9.92 -8.68 -11.42
N HIS A 76 9.82 -9.45 -12.51
CA HIS A 76 10.48 -9.15 -13.79
C HIS A 76 10.00 -7.81 -14.39
N VAL A 77 8.73 -7.43 -14.22
CA VAL A 77 8.18 -6.17 -14.73
C VAL A 77 8.48 -5.00 -13.78
N TYR A 78 8.40 -5.24 -12.47
CA TYR A 78 8.42 -4.18 -11.46
C TYR A 78 9.74 -4.05 -10.70
N SER A 79 10.84 -4.63 -11.19
CA SER A 79 12.11 -4.77 -10.47
C SER A 79 12.62 -3.46 -9.85
N GLN A 80 12.62 -2.35 -10.60
CA GLN A 80 13.08 -1.06 -10.10
C GLN A 80 12.14 -0.48 -9.04
N VAL A 81 10.83 -0.55 -9.25
CA VAL A 81 9.81 -0.10 -8.27
C VAL A 81 9.92 -0.92 -6.98
N LEU A 82 10.11 -2.23 -7.10
CA LEU A 82 10.28 -3.13 -5.96
C LEU A 82 11.51 -2.78 -5.13
N LYS A 83 12.63 -2.43 -5.76
CA LYS A 83 13.83 -1.95 -5.05
C LYS A 83 13.53 -0.69 -4.24
N THR A 84 12.84 0.28 -4.84
CA THR A 84 12.48 1.54 -4.14
C THR A 84 11.51 1.29 -2.98
N LEU A 85 10.48 0.46 -3.17
CA LEU A 85 9.54 0.12 -2.11
C LEU A 85 10.20 -0.68 -0.98
N ALA A 86 11.13 -1.59 -1.31
CA ALA A 86 11.89 -2.33 -0.31
C ALA A 86 12.79 -1.40 0.52
N PHE A 87 13.44 -0.43 -0.13
CA PHE A 87 14.20 0.61 0.55
C PHE A 87 13.32 1.41 1.52
N ASP A 88 12.15 1.89 1.07
CA ASP A 88 11.20 2.61 1.92
C ASP A 88 10.81 1.79 3.17
N LEU A 89 10.58 0.48 3.00
CA LEU A 89 10.22 -0.42 4.10
C LEU A 89 11.39 -0.71 5.06
N SER A 90 12.64 -0.61 4.61
CA SER A 90 13.85 -0.82 5.43
C SER A 90 14.21 0.36 6.32
N LEU A 91 13.59 1.53 6.12
CA LEU A 91 13.91 2.74 6.88
C LEU A 91 13.76 2.51 8.40
N PRO A 92 14.66 3.06 9.24
CA PRO A 92 14.67 2.81 10.69
C PRO A 92 13.32 3.05 11.38
N ARG A 93 12.60 4.11 10.97
CA ARG A 93 11.26 4.47 11.47
C ARG A 93 10.22 3.36 11.35
N TYR A 94 10.43 2.38 10.47
CA TYR A 94 9.48 1.31 10.16
C TYR A 94 9.90 -0.07 10.68
N ARG A 95 11.07 -0.18 11.32
CA ARG A 95 11.57 -1.47 11.88
C ARG A 95 10.56 -2.10 12.84
N GLN A 96 9.92 -1.28 13.67
CA GLN A 96 8.95 -1.71 14.66
C GLN A 96 7.65 -2.20 14.00
N PHE A 97 7.27 -1.63 12.87
CA PHE A 97 6.01 -1.91 12.19
C PHE A 97 5.97 -3.31 11.59
N LYS A 98 7.11 -3.83 11.11
CA LYS A 98 7.21 -5.22 10.63
C LYS A 98 6.80 -6.23 11.70
N ARG A 99 7.21 -6.01 12.96
CA ARG A 99 6.82 -6.89 14.07
C ARG A 99 5.37 -6.66 14.46
N ARG A 100 4.98 -5.38 14.63
CA ARG A 100 3.63 -4.99 15.05
C ARG A 100 2.53 -5.52 14.13
N PHE A 101 2.74 -5.44 12.83
CA PHE A 101 1.72 -5.80 11.83
C PHE A 101 1.90 -7.20 11.25
N ARG A 102 2.84 -8.01 11.76
CA ARG A 102 3.13 -9.35 11.24
C ARG A 102 1.86 -10.22 11.10
N LYS A 103 0.97 -10.19 12.10
CA LYS A 103 -0.29 -10.94 12.06
C LYS A 103 -1.19 -10.48 10.91
N VAL A 104 -1.35 -9.16 10.75
CA VAL A 104 -2.18 -8.56 9.69
C VAL A 104 -1.61 -8.85 8.31
N THR A 105 -0.28 -8.72 8.15
CA THR A 105 0.38 -9.00 6.87
C THR A 105 0.29 -10.47 6.50
N ASN A 106 0.43 -11.38 7.47
CA ASN A 106 0.32 -12.83 7.24
C ASN A 106 -1.12 -13.22 6.86
N ALA A 107 -2.11 -12.78 7.63
CA ALA A 107 -3.51 -13.04 7.30
C ALA A 107 -3.90 -12.50 5.91
N GLY A 108 -3.35 -11.33 5.55
CA GLY A 108 -3.52 -10.77 4.20
C GLY A 108 -2.90 -11.66 3.12
N LEU A 109 -1.71 -12.21 3.36
CA LEU A 109 -1.07 -13.15 2.42
C LEU A 109 -1.87 -14.44 2.25
N ASP A 110 -2.37 -15.01 3.34
CA ASP A 110 -3.19 -16.23 3.34
C ASP A 110 -4.51 -16.02 2.59
N MET A 111 -5.17 -14.88 2.80
CA MET A 111 -6.35 -14.51 2.00
C MET A 111 -5.99 -14.35 0.51
N PHE A 112 -4.82 -13.78 0.22
CA PHE A 112 -4.34 -13.59 -1.15
C PHE A 112 -3.85 -14.86 -1.84
N THR A 113 -3.57 -15.95 -1.13
CA THR A 113 -3.31 -17.28 -1.74
C THR A 113 -4.63 -17.95 -2.10
N LEU A 114 -5.62 -17.87 -1.19
CA LEU A 114 -6.97 -18.40 -1.40
C LEU A 114 -7.74 -17.75 -2.56
N LEU A 115 -7.43 -16.48 -2.89
CA LEU A 115 -8.08 -15.74 -3.99
C LEU A 115 -7.32 -15.82 -5.34
N THR A 116 -6.24 -16.60 -5.43
CA THR A 116 -5.48 -16.79 -6.68
C THR A 116 -5.79 -18.07 -7.44
N PHE A 117 -6.88 -18.75 -7.08
CA PHE A 117 -7.44 -19.85 -7.87
C PHE A 117 -8.38 -19.31 -8.95
#